data_AF-A0A7S1VX97-F1
#
_entry.id   AF-A0A7S1VX97-F1
#
_cell.length_a   1.000
_cell.length_b   1.000
_cell.length_c   1.000
_cell.angle_alpha   90.00
_cell.angle_beta   90.00
_cell.angle_gamma   90.00
#
_symmetry.space_group_name_H-M   'P 1'
#
loop_
_entity.id
_entity.type
_entity.pdbx_description
1 polymer ?
#
loop_
_entity_poly.entity_id
_entity_poly.type
_entity_poly.pdbx_seq_one_letter_code
_entity_poly.pdbx_strand_id
1 'polypeptide(L)'
;MPQPPRTANEELSFRKGLDGMTILYMHPQTNVFQVTKLPSNEPISGHNRMPYLERGWIFAENCWSAVVKDLGGAVFDLGKLKDNEDDDIPIGSMSDLQQLCRKNNTPHFPLLPDFFKLANENQHLFQSKARS
;
A
#
# COMPACT_ATOMS: atom_id res chain seq x y z
N MET A 1 2.32 -20.86 -1.59
CA MET A 1 2.32 -21.70 -2.80
C MET A 1 2.69 -20.82 -3.99
N PRO A 2 3.56 -21.26 -4.90
CA PRO A 2 3.81 -20.52 -6.13
C PRO A 2 2.51 -20.45 -6.94
N GLN A 3 2.22 -19.28 -7.51
CA GLN A 3 1.02 -19.08 -8.34
C GLN A 3 1.18 -19.93 -9.62
N PRO A 4 0.16 -20.73 -10.02
CA PRO A 4 0.25 -21.50 -11.25
C PRO A 4 0.38 -20.56 -12.47
N PRO A 5 1.02 -21.01 -13.56
CA PRO A 5 1.12 -20.23 -14.79
C PRO A 5 -0.26 -19.85 -15.32
N ARG A 6 -0.45 -18.58 -15.68
CA ARG A 6 -1.70 -18.11 -16.29
C ARG A 6 -1.89 -18.70 -17.68
N THR A 7 -3.13 -19.00 -18.01
CA THR A 7 -3.55 -19.27 -19.40
C THR A 7 -3.47 -17.99 -20.24
N ALA A 8 -3.47 -18.12 -21.57
CA ALA A 8 -3.42 -16.97 -22.48
C ALA A 8 -4.58 -15.97 -22.25
N ASN A 9 -5.77 -16.47 -21.94
CA ASN A 9 -6.95 -15.63 -21.69
C ASN A 9 -6.87 -14.92 -20.34
N GLU A 10 -6.35 -15.59 -19.31
CA GLU A 10 -6.10 -14.98 -18.00
C GLU A 10 -5.02 -13.91 -18.08
N GLU A 11 -3.95 -14.15 -18.84
CA GLU A 11 -2.88 -13.17 -19.04
C GLU A 11 -3.39 -11.94 -19.80
N LEU A 12 -4.20 -12.13 -20.85
CA LEU A 12 -4.81 -11.02 -21.58
C LEU A 12 -5.76 -10.20 -20.70
N SER A 13 -6.55 -10.87 -19.87
CA SER A 13 -7.46 -10.22 -18.91
C SER A 13 -6.68 -9.47 -17.83
N PHE A 14 -5.61 -10.08 -17.33
CA PHE A 14 -4.71 -9.48 -16.34
C PHE A 14 -4.04 -8.22 -16.89
N ARG A 15 -3.51 -8.26 -18.12
CA ARG A 15 -2.90 -7.08 -18.77
C ARG A 15 -3.90 -5.95 -18.98
N LYS A 16 -5.12 -6.26 -19.43
CA LYS A 16 -6.20 -5.26 -19.51
C LYS A 16 -6.54 -4.65 -18.15
N GLY A 17 -6.52 -5.44 -17.09
CA GLY A 17 -6.70 -4.95 -15.72
C GLY A 17 -5.55 -4.03 -15.29
N LEU A 18 -4.31 -4.38 -15.64
CA LEU A 18 -3.12 -3.56 -15.36
C LEU A 18 -3.16 -2.20 -16.06
N ASP A 19 -3.70 -2.12 -17.28
CA ASP A 19 -3.84 -0.83 -17.98
C ASP A 19 -4.74 0.16 -17.21
N GLY A 20 -5.73 -0.34 -16.45
CA GLY A 20 -6.59 0.48 -15.59
C GLY A 20 -5.93 0.95 -14.29
N MET A 21 -4.81 0.35 -13.88
CA MET A 21 -4.13 0.65 -12.61
C MET A 21 -3.62 2.09 -12.54
N THR A 22 -3.20 2.65 -13.68
CA THR A 22 -2.77 4.06 -13.75
C THR A 22 -3.91 4.99 -13.35
N ILE A 23 -5.16 4.68 -13.72
CA ILE A 23 -6.32 5.50 -13.32
C ILE A 23 -6.57 5.38 -11.81
N LEU A 24 -6.49 4.16 -11.27
CA LEU A 24 -6.79 3.92 -9.86
C LEU A 24 -5.76 4.60 -8.93
N TYR A 25 -4.46 4.37 -9.16
CA TYR A 25 -3.40 4.81 -8.24
C TYR A 25 -2.69 6.09 -8.70
N MET A 26 -2.63 6.34 -10.01
CA MET A 26 -1.83 7.43 -10.60
C MET A 26 -2.66 8.57 -11.22
N HIS A 27 -3.98 8.60 -11.04
CA HIS A 27 -4.78 9.76 -11.45
C HIS A 27 -4.69 10.88 -10.40
N PRO A 28 -4.41 12.14 -10.76
CA PRO A 28 -4.22 13.22 -9.79
C PRO A 28 -5.50 13.56 -9.02
N GLN A 29 -6.68 13.21 -9.51
CA GLN A 29 -7.96 13.49 -8.82
C GLN A 29 -8.48 12.34 -7.94
N THR A 30 -7.80 11.19 -7.88
CA THR A 30 -8.23 10.09 -7.00
C THR A 30 -7.55 10.17 -5.64
N ASN A 31 -8.32 9.89 -4.59
CA ASN A 31 -7.80 9.76 -3.22
C ASN A 31 -7.51 8.30 -2.91
N VAL A 32 -6.37 8.04 -2.27
CA VAL A 32 -5.93 6.69 -1.90
C VAL A 32 -5.96 6.54 -0.40
N PHE A 33 -6.70 5.54 0.08
CA PHE A 33 -6.81 5.22 1.50
C PHE A 33 -5.98 3.97 1.81
N GLN A 34 -5.08 4.08 2.77
CA GLN A 34 -4.16 3.03 3.19
C GLN A 34 -4.43 2.66 4.64
N VAL A 35 -4.42 1.37 4.95
CA VAL A 35 -4.53 0.86 6.33
C VAL A 35 -3.18 0.24 6.70
N THR A 36 -2.22 1.09 7.08
CA THR A 36 -0.85 0.65 7.37
C THR A 36 -0.72 -0.12 8.68
N LYS A 37 -1.63 0.17 9.62
CA LYS A 37 -1.72 -0.47 10.93
C LYS A 37 -3.14 -1.00 11.10
N LEU A 38 -3.26 -2.26 11.50
CA LEU A 38 -4.53 -2.82 11.92
C LEU A 38 -4.86 -2.28 13.33
N PRO A 39 -6.14 -2.04 13.63
CA PRO A 39 -6.54 -1.63 14.97
C PRO A 39 -6.10 -2.66 16.03
N SER A 40 -5.86 -2.20 17.25
CA SER A 40 -5.29 -3.00 18.35
C SER A 40 -6.21 -4.07 18.92
N ASN A 41 -7.48 -4.07 18.54
CA ASN A 41 -8.45 -5.11 18.89
C ASN A 41 -8.07 -6.47 18.28
N GLU A 42 -8.64 -7.56 18.83
CA GLU A 42 -8.24 -8.91 18.47
C GLU A 42 -8.24 -9.14 16.95
N PRO A 43 -7.16 -9.71 16.39
CA PRO A 43 -7.05 -9.91 14.96
C PRO A 43 -8.15 -10.86 14.48
N ILE A 44 -9.12 -10.30 13.76
CA ILE A 44 -10.21 -11.03 13.13
C ILE A 44 -9.62 -12.08 12.16
N SER A 45 -10.23 -13.27 12.13
CA SER A 45 -9.85 -14.33 11.20
C SER A 45 -9.84 -13.79 9.76
N GLY A 46 -8.74 -14.04 9.04
CA GLY A 46 -8.54 -13.55 7.67
C GLY A 46 -7.74 -12.25 7.54
N HIS A 47 -7.43 -11.55 8.63
CA HIS A 47 -6.54 -10.38 8.56
C HIS A 47 -5.11 -10.77 8.18
N ASN A 48 -4.55 -10.07 7.19
CA ASN A 48 -3.15 -10.20 6.86
C ASN A 48 -2.29 -9.58 7.97
N ARG A 49 -1.55 -10.42 8.70
CA ARG A 49 -0.70 -10.00 9.83
C ARG A 49 0.69 -9.54 9.41
N MET A 50 1.07 -9.69 8.15
CA MET A 50 2.36 -9.20 7.68
C MET A 50 2.39 -7.66 7.74
N PRO A 51 3.53 -7.04 8.07
CA PRO A 51 3.70 -5.59 8.00
C PRO A 51 3.26 -5.04 6.63
N TYR A 52 2.63 -3.86 6.62
CA TYR A 52 2.02 -3.28 5.40
C TYR A 52 2.97 -3.24 4.20
N LEU A 53 4.22 -2.81 4.42
CA LEU A 53 5.25 -2.71 3.36
C LEU A 53 5.80 -4.07 2.91
N GLU A 54 5.57 -5.15 3.65
CA GLU A 54 6.06 -6.50 3.31
C GLU A 54 5.03 -7.30 2.50
N ARG A 55 3.83 -6.75 2.24
CA ARG A 55 2.75 -7.44 1.50
C ARG A 55 2.94 -7.45 -0.02
N GLY A 56 4.08 -6.99 -0.52
CA GLY A 56 4.45 -6.98 -1.94
C GLY A 56 3.65 -5.99 -2.77
N TRP A 57 2.39 -6.33 -3.09
CA TRP A 57 1.51 -5.52 -3.93
C TRP A 57 1.23 -4.13 -3.33
N ILE A 58 0.99 -4.11 -2.03
CA ILE A 58 0.74 -2.91 -1.25
C ILE A 58 1.92 -1.91 -1.32
N PHE A 59 3.16 -2.41 -1.41
CA PHE A 59 4.33 -1.56 -1.58
C PHE A 59 4.30 -0.85 -2.94
N ALA A 60 3.98 -1.57 -4.01
CA ALA A 60 3.85 -1.00 -5.36
C ALA A 60 2.73 0.05 -5.44
N GLU A 61 1.56 -0.23 -4.86
CA GLU A 61 0.45 0.73 -4.78
C GLU A 61 0.84 2.02 -4.06
N ASN A 62 1.57 1.91 -2.94
CA ASN A 62 2.07 3.05 -2.21
C ASN A 62 3.08 3.87 -3.03
N CYS A 63 3.97 3.20 -3.78
CA CYS A 63 4.90 3.87 -4.68
C CYS A 63 4.16 4.65 -5.78
N TRP A 64 3.25 4.00 -6.50
CA TRP A 64 2.49 4.64 -7.59
C TRP A 64 1.64 5.81 -7.11
N SER A 65 1.00 5.64 -5.96
CA SER A 65 0.18 6.69 -5.35
C SER A 65 1.04 7.87 -4.91
N ALA A 66 2.28 7.67 -4.47
CA ALA A 66 3.11 8.79 -4.04
C ALA A 66 3.59 9.70 -5.20
N VAL A 67 3.58 9.22 -6.45
CA VAL A 67 4.17 9.96 -7.59
C VAL A 67 3.34 11.18 -8.02
N VAL A 68 2.01 11.08 -7.98
CA VAL A 68 1.12 12.05 -8.66
C VAL A 68 0.23 12.85 -7.72
N LYS A 69 0.13 12.46 -6.45
CA LYS A 69 -0.93 12.96 -5.57
C LYS A 69 -0.64 14.37 -5.06
N ASP A 70 0.56 14.89 -5.26
CA ASP A 70 0.85 16.29 -4.94
C ASP A 70 0.14 17.29 -5.86
N LEU A 71 -0.49 16.81 -6.95
CA LEU A 71 -1.17 17.64 -7.97
C LEU A 71 -2.69 17.80 -7.77
N GLY A 72 -3.28 17.28 -6.68
CA GLY A 72 -4.70 17.50 -6.38
C GLY A 72 -5.39 16.40 -5.55
N GLY A 73 -4.80 15.22 -5.50
CA GLY A 73 -5.28 14.07 -4.72
C GLY A 73 -4.58 13.99 -3.37
N ALA A 74 -4.91 12.99 -2.56
CA ALA A 74 -4.17 12.73 -1.34
C ALA A 74 -4.06 11.24 -1.07
N VAL A 75 -2.97 10.87 -0.40
CA VAL A 75 -2.81 9.58 0.25
C VAL A 75 -3.14 9.77 1.72
N PHE A 76 -4.13 9.01 2.20
CA PHE A 76 -4.58 8.99 3.57
C PHE A 76 -4.15 7.69 4.23
N ASP A 77 -3.44 7.78 5.35
CA ASP A 77 -3.06 6.63 6.16
C ASP A 77 -3.99 6.52 7.36
N LEU A 78 -4.98 5.63 7.23
CA LEU A 78 -5.96 5.34 8.27
C LEU A 78 -5.34 4.61 9.47
N GLY A 79 -4.14 4.04 9.32
CA GLY A 79 -3.39 3.46 10.45
C GLY A 79 -2.91 4.52 11.45
N LYS A 80 -2.99 5.81 11.11
CA LYS A 80 -2.73 6.94 12.01
C LYS A 80 -3.92 7.31 12.89
N LEU A 81 -5.12 6.83 12.56
CA LEU A 81 -6.27 6.99 13.45
C LEU A 81 -5.96 6.26 14.74
N LYS A 82 -6.09 6.96 15.87
CA LYS A 82 -5.90 6.35 17.18
C LYS A 82 -7.04 5.37 17.43
N ASP A 83 -6.74 4.24 18.05
CA ASP A 83 -7.72 3.24 18.51
C ASP A 83 -8.50 3.71 19.76
N ASN A 84 -8.59 5.01 20.00
CA ASN A 84 -9.11 5.53 21.26
C ASN A 84 -10.62 5.28 21.33
N GLU A 85 -11.03 4.35 22.19
CA GLU A 85 -12.44 4.12 22.57
C GLU A 85 -13.10 5.37 23.20
N ASP A 86 -12.28 6.30 23.71
CA ASP A 86 -12.71 7.52 24.42
C ASP A 86 -12.67 8.81 23.57
N ASP A 87 -12.05 8.78 22.39
CA ASP A 87 -12.05 9.93 21.48
C ASP A 87 -13.13 9.68 20.42
N ASP A 88 -14.38 9.96 20.77
CA ASP A 88 -15.44 10.33 19.83
C ASP A 88 -15.01 11.63 19.12
N ILE A 89 -13.96 11.58 18.30
CA ILE A 89 -13.74 12.57 17.26
C ILE A 89 -14.63 12.07 16.13
N PRO A 90 -15.86 12.61 15.97
CA PRO A 90 -16.65 12.28 14.80
C PRO A 90 -15.82 12.69 13.60
N ILE A 91 -15.35 11.71 12.83
CA ILE A 91 -14.85 11.95 11.49
C ILE A 91 -16.08 12.33 10.66
N GLY A 92 -16.51 13.58 10.78
CA GLY A 92 -17.71 14.11 10.15
C GLY A 92 -17.42 14.66 8.76
N SER A 93 -16.14 14.88 8.43
CA SER A 93 -15.71 15.58 7.23
C SER A 93 -14.41 15.01 6.64
N MET A 94 -14.27 15.14 5.32
CA MET A 94 -13.03 14.86 4.60
C MET A 94 -11.86 15.76 5.06
N SER A 95 -12.16 16.97 5.58
CA SER A 95 -11.14 17.87 6.15
C SER A 95 -10.43 17.24 7.35
N ASP A 96 -11.18 16.51 8.17
CA ASP A 96 -10.67 15.95 9.42
C ASP A 96 -9.73 14.77 9.10
N LEU A 97 -10.11 13.96 8.10
CA LEU A 97 -9.22 12.94 7.52
C LEU A 97 -7.95 13.56 6.92
N GLN A 98 -8.04 14.72 6.27
CA GLN A 98 -6.86 15.40 5.74
C GLN A 98 -5.91 15.88 6.84
N GLN A 99 -6.42 16.36 7.96
CA GLN A 99 -5.56 16.80 9.06
C GLN A 99 -4.92 15.62 9.78
N LEU A 100 -5.69 14.55 10.03
CA LEU A 100 -5.26 13.42 10.86
C LEU A 100 -4.44 12.38 10.08
N CYS A 101 -4.87 12.08 8.85
CA CYS A 101 -4.40 10.91 8.11
C CYS A 101 -3.54 11.25 6.90
N ARG A 102 -3.49 12.51 6.44
CA ARG A 102 -2.72 12.84 5.23
C ARG A 102 -1.25 12.45 5.42
N LYS A 103 -0.73 11.76 4.41
CA LYS A 103 0.67 11.38 4.35
C LYS A 103 1.43 12.50 3.65
N ASN A 104 2.55 12.92 4.22
CA ASN A 104 3.53 13.70 3.47
C ASN A 104 4.10 12.73 2.43
N ASN A 105 3.78 12.96 1.14
CA ASN A 105 4.23 12.10 0.06
C ASN A 105 5.72 12.35 -0.17
N THR A 106 6.59 11.69 0.59
CA THR A 106 7.92 11.39 0.06
C THR A 106 7.76 10.20 -0.87
N PRO A 107 8.03 10.36 -2.18
CA PRO A 107 7.95 9.24 -3.10
C PRO A 107 8.94 8.17 -2.64
N HIS A 108 8.42 7.02 -2.25
CA HIS A 108 9.22 5.82 -2.20
C HIS A 108 9.35 5.36 -3.64
N PHE A 109 10.41 5.80 -4.31
CA PHE A 109 10.64 5.34 -5.68
C PHE A 109 10.91 3.83 -5.64
N PRO A 110 10.23 3.05 -6.50
CA PRO A 110 10.58 1.64 -6.63
C PRO A 110 12.07 1.56 -7.00
N LEU A 111 12.76 0.58 -6.42
CA LEU A 111 14.16 0.33 -6.75
C LEU A 111 14.30 0.19 -8.27
N LEU A 112 15.33 0.80 -8.86
CA LEU A 112 15.62 0.62 -10.29
C LEU A 112 15.70 -0.89 -10.60
N PRO A 113 15.40 -1.32 -11.83
CA PRO A 113 15.34 -2.74 -12.18
C PRO A 113 16.56 -3.55 -11.72
N ASP A 114 17.75 -2.94 -11.77
CA ASP A 114 19.01 -3.56 -11.33
C ASP A 114 19.07 -3.76 -9.80
N PHE A 115 18.63 -2.78 -9.03
CA PHE A 115 18.54 -2.88 -7.57
C PHE A 115 17.40 -3.81 -7.14
N PHE A 116 16.31 -3.88 -7.91
CA PHE A 116 15.22 -4.82 -7.65
C PHE A 116 15.67 -6.26 -7.86
N LYS A 117 16.41 -6.54 -8.95
CA LYS A 117 17.04 -7.85 -9.17
C LYS A 117 17.97 -8.20 -8.02
N LEU A 118 18.87 -7.29 -7.63
CA LEU A 118 19.81 -7.50 -6.54
C LEU A 118 19.10 -7.74 -5.20
N ALA A 119 18.04 -7.00 -4.89
CA ALA A 119 17.27 -7.19 -3.66
C ALA A 119 16.55 -8.55 -3.62
N ASN A 120 16.00 -8.98 -4.76
CA ASN A 120 15.35 -10.27 -4.91
C ASN A 120 16.36 -11.43 -4.82
N GLU A 121 17.53 -11.27 -5.44
CA GLU A 121 18.65 -12.21 -5.38
C GLU A 121 19.25 -12.31 -3.97
N ASN A 122 19.13 -11.28 -3.13
CA ASN A 122 19.66 -11.28 -1.76
C ASN A 122 18.58 -11.46 -0.68
N GLN A 123 17.34 -11.82 -1.05
CA GLN A 123 16.21 -11.89 -0.13
C GLN A 123 16.43 -12.86 1.05
N HIS A 124 17.24 -13.90 0.85
CA HIS A 124 17.63 -14.88 1.88
C HIS A 124 18.61 -14.32 2.93
N LEU A 125 19.38 -13.27 2.61
CA LEU A 125 20.29 -12.61 3.56
C LEU A 125 19.57 -11.66 4.52
N PHE A 126 18.41 -11.12 4.11
CA PHE A 126 17.58 -10.27 4.97
C PHE A 126 16.71 -11.08 5.93
N GLN A 127 16.32 -12.30 5.56
CA GLN A 127 15.55 -13.19 6.44
C GLN A 127 16.39 -13.81 7.57
N SER A 128 17.72 -13.91 7.42
CA SER A 128 18.61 -14.42 8.47
C SER A 128 18.87 -13.41 9.59
N LYS A 129 18.76 -12.11 9.31
CA LYS A 129 18.98 -11.02 10.28
C LYS A 129 17.76 -10.68 11.15
N ALA A 130 16.58 -11.23 10.84
CA ALA A 130 15.35 -11.03 11.60
C ALA A 130 15.08 -12.16 12.63
N ARG A 131 16.01 -13.11 12.80
CA ARG A 131 15.90 -14.25 13.73
C ARG A 131 17.04 -14.33 14.76
N SER A 132 17.78 -13.25 14.99
CA SER A 132 18.80 -13.13 16.05
C SER A 132 18.37 -12.15 17.12
#